data_AF-A0A430FGF2-F1
#
_entry.id   AF-A0A430FGF2-F1
#
_cell.length_a   1.000
_cell.length_b   1.000
_cell.length_c   1.000
_cell.angle_alpha   90.00
_cell.angle_beta   90.00
_cell.angle_gamma   90.00
#
_symmetry.space_group_name_H-M   'P 1'
#
loop_
_entity.id
_entity.type
_entity.pdbx_description
1 polymer ?
#
loop_
_entity_poly.entity_id
_entity_poly.type
_entity_poly.pdbx_seq_one_letter_code
_entity_poly.pdbx_strand_id
1 'polypeptide(L)' 'MTYLITDYGAVADGVTNNRESIQSAIDAAHEAGGGRVIVPAGRFLTGALVLKSNVTLHLATG' A
#
# COMPACT_ATOMS: atom_id res chain seq x y z
N MET A 1 4.14 -13.27 0.68
CA MET A 1 3.74 -12.43 1.82
C MET A 1 2.82 -11.33 1.32
N THR A 2 1.75 -11.04 2.05
CA THR A 2 0.72 -10.08 1.63
C THR A 2 0.65 -8.96 2.67
N TYR A 3 0.64 -7.72 2.22
CA TYR A 3 0.69 -6.51 3.05
C TYR A 3 -0.51 -5.64 2.73
N LEU A 4 -1.52 -5.64 3.60
CA LEU A 4 -2.67 -4.75 3.41
C LEU A 4 -2.32 -3.35 3.86
N ILE A 5 -2.61 -2.35 3.03
CA ILE A 5 -2.35 -0.94 3.39
C ILE A 5 -3.14 -0.49 4.64
N THR A 6 -4.25 -1.15 4.95
CA THR A 6 -5.10 -0.87 6.13
C THR A 6 -4.41 -1.22 7.44
N ASP A 7 -3.56 -2.25 7.47
CA ASP A 7 -2.73 -2.58 8.64
C ASP A 7 -1.67 -1.51 8.93
N TYR A 8 -1.27 -0.76 7.89
CA TYR A 8 -0.34 0.37 8.00
C TYR A 8 -1.05 1.70 8.25
N GLY A 9 -2.36 1.67 8.55
CA GLY A 9 -3.15 2.85 8.87
C GLY A 9 -3.72 3.59 7.66
N ALA A 10 -3.77 2.96 6.48
CA ALA A 10 -4.44 3.59 5.34
C ALA A 10 -5.96 3.66 5.57
N VAL A 11 -6.52 4.85 5.37
CA VAL A 11 -7.93 5.18 5.52
C VAL A 11 -8.57 5.40 4.14
N ALA A 12 -9.68 4.71 3.90
CA ALA A 12 -10.44 4.74 2.65
C ALA A 12 -11.47 5.89 2.59
N ASP A 13 -11.15 7.07 3.11
CA ASP A 13 -12.06 8.22 3.18
C ASP A 13 -11.97 9.15 1.96
N GLY A 14 -10.98 8.92 1.08
CA GLY A 14 -10.70 9.74 -0.10
C GLY A 14 -10.14 11.15 0.21
N VAL A 15 -9.79 11.42 1.47
CA VAL A 15 -9.32 12.74 1.94
C VAL A 15 -8.00 12.61 2.69
N THR A 16 -7.84 11.57 3.49
CA THR A 16 -6.62 11.27 4.25
C THR A 16 -5.49 10.89 3.30
N ASN A 17 -4.33 11.50 3.50
CA ASN A 17 -3.15 11.19 2.71
C ASN A 17 -2.54 9.86 3.17
N ASN A 18 -2.76 8.81 2.38
CA ASN A 18 -2.31 7.45 2.66
C ASN A 18 -0.87 7.17 2.19
N ARG A 19 -0.15 8.20 1.70
CA ARG A 19 1.20 8.02 1.15
C ARG A 19 2.13 7.33 2.15
N GLU A 20 2.16 7.77 3.40
CA GLU A 20 3.07 7.21 4.41
C GLU A 20 2.73 5.75 4.75
N SER A 21 1.44 5.43 4.87
CA SER A 21 0.96 4.06 5.10
C SER A 21 1.30 3.12 3.95
N ILE A 22 1.04 3.54 2.71
CA ILE A 22 1.33 2.72 1.52
C ILE A 22 2.84 2.59 1.31
N GLN A 23 3.61 3.65 1.52
CA GLN A 23 5.07 3.59 1.41
C GLN A 23 5.66 2.64 2.47
N SER A 24 5.16 2.70 3.70
CA SER A 24 5.57 1.75 4.76
C SER A 24 5.26 0.30 4.40
N ALA A 25 4.11 0.04 3.78
CA ALA A 25 3.77 -1.29 3.29
C ALA A 25 4.70 -1.78 2.17
N ILE A 26 5.10 -0.89 1.25
CA ILE A 26 6.06 -1.19 0.18
C ILE A 26 7.45 -1.46 0.76
N ASP A 27 7.90 -0.63 1.70
CA ASP A 27 9.18 -0.78 2.38
C ASP A 27 9.25 -2.10 3.15
N ALA A 28 8.24 -2.43 3.95
CA ALA A 28 8.16 -3.72 4.65
C ALA A 28 8.14 -4.91 3.68
N ALA A 29 7.43 -4.78 2.56
CA ALA A 29 7.41 -5.81 1.52
C ALA A 29 8.79 -6.02 0.87
N HIS A 30 9.53 -4.93 0.65
CA HIS A 30 10.86 -4.97 0.08
C HIS A 30 11.88 -5.56 1.07
N GLU A 31 11.89 -5.09 2.32
CA GLU A 31 12.79 -5.57 3.39
C GLU A 31 12.59 -7.07 3.66
N ALA A 32 11.36 -7.56 3.52
CA ALA A 32 11.05 -8.99 3.63
C ALA A 32 11.54 -9.84 2.43
N GLY A 33 12.25 -9.25 1.46
CA GLY A 33 12.74 -9.93 0.26
C GLY A 33 11.71 -10.00 -0.88
N GLY A 34 10.59 -9.30 -0.77
CA GLY A 34 9.54 -9.22 -1.77
C GLY A 34 8.14 -9.56 -1.23
N GLY A 35 7.11 -9.03 -1.88
CA GLY A 35 5.74 -9.21 -1.41
C GLY A 35 4.69 -8.51 -2.24
N ARG A 36 3.42 -8.75 -1.87
CA ARG A 36 2.26 -8.11 -2.50
C ARG A 36 1.65 -7.10 -1.56
N VAL A 37 1.62 -5.83 -1.94
CA VAL A 37 0.89 -4.78 -1.23
C VAL A 37 -0.53 -4.74 -1.78
N ILE A 38 -1.52 -4.99 -0.92
CA ILE A 38 -2.93 -5.04 -1.30
C ILE A 38 -3.60 -3.73 -0.92
N VAL A 39 -4.19 -3.09 -1.92
CA VAL A 39 -5.11 -1.97 -1.76
C VAL A 39 -6.53 -2.54 -1.86
N PRO A 40 -7.29 -2.62 -0.77
CA PRO A 40 -8.65 -3.13 -0.81
C PRO A 40 -9.59 -2.18 -1.56
N ALA A 41 -10.82 -2.61 -1.81
CA ALA A 41 -11.85 -1.76 -2.40
C ALA A 41 -12.08 -0.51 -1.52
N GLY A 42 -11.97 0.67 -2.13
CA GLY A 42 -12.13 1.94 -1.41
C GLY A 42 -11.44 3.10 -2.12
N ARG A 43 -11.70 4.32 -1.65
CA ARG A 43 -11.09 5.52 -2.18
C ARG A 43 -9.92 5.93 -1.28
N PHE A 44 -8.71 5.68 -1.75
CA PHE A 44 -7.49 6.04 -1.03
C PHE A 44 -6.82 7.22 -1.72
N LEU A 45 -6.81 8.38 -1.05
CA LEU A 45 -6.01 9.50 -1.54
C LEU A 45 -4.55 9.20 -1.23
N THR A 46 -3.71 9.22 -2.26
CA THR A 46 -2.25 9.06 -2.12
C THR A 46 -1.54 10.06 -3.01
N GLY A 47 -0.42 10.57 -2.53
CA GLY A 47 0.54 11.29 -3.37
C GLY A 47 1.36 10.34 -4.23
N ALA A 48 2.53 10.81 -4.67
CA ALA A 48 3.52 9.97 -5.33
C ALA A 48 3.85 8.74 -4.46
N LEU A 49 4.11 7.60 -5.06
CA LEU A 49 4.55 6.38 -4.38
C LEU A 49 5.81 5.87 -5.06
N VAL A 50 6.78 5.41 -4.27
CA VAL A 50 8.02 4.84 -4.80
C VAL A 50 7.92 3.32 -4.70
N LEU A 51 7.68 2.68 -5.84
CA LEU A 51 7.75 1.22 -5.92
C LEU A 51 9.19 0.75 -5.82
N LYS A 52 9.41 -0.26 -4.97
CA LYS A 52 10.71 -0.93 -4.80
C LYS A 52 10.75 -2.27 -5.53
N SER A 53 11.95 -2.78 -5.74
CA SER A 53 12.19 -4.09 -6.37
C SER A 53 11.51 -5.22 -5.59
N ASN A 54 10.99 -6.21 -6.31
CA ASN A 54 10.28 -7.38 -5.77
C ASN A 54 8.98 -7.07 -5.01
N VAL A 55 8.43 -5.85 -5.16
CA VAL A 55 7.13 -5.48 -4.59
C VAL A 55 6.07 -5.41 -5.70
N THR A 56 4.93 -6.05 -5.48
CA THR A 56 3.77 -5.97 -6.37
C THR A 56 2.66 -5.19 -5.69
N LEU A 57 2.26 -4.05 -6.26
CA LEU A 57 1.07 -3.34 -5.82
C LEU A 57 -0.17 -3.94 -6.49
N HIS A 58 -1.07 -4.50 -5.70
CA HIS A 58 -2.31 -5.12 -6.17
C HIS A 58 -3.50 -4.25 -5.75
N LEU A 59 -4.18 -3.71 -6.75
CA LEU A 59 -5.41 -2.96 -6.59
C LEU A 59 -6.56 -3.96 -6.67
N ALA A 60 -7.22 -4.23 -5.54
CA ALA A 60 -8.42 -5.05 -5.54
C ALA A 60 -9.54 -4.30 -6.28
N THR A 61 -10.38 -5.06 -7.00
CA THR A 61 -11.54 -4.49 -7.68
C THR A 61 -12.52 -3.97 -6.64
N GLY A 62 -12.95 -2.72 -6.79
CA GLY A 62 -13.81 -2.00 -5.85
C GLY A 62 -14.45 -0.79 -6.48
#